data_AF-A0A0A0M7M1-F1
#
_entry.id   AF-A0A0A0M7M1-F1
#
_cell.length_a   1.000
_cell.length_b   1.000
_cell.length_c   1.000
_cell.angle_alpha   90.00
_cell.angle_beta   90.00
_cell.angle_gamma   90.00
#
_symmetry.space_group_name_H-M   'P 1'
#
loop_
_entity.id
_entity.type
_entity.pdbx_description
1 polymer ?
#
loop_
_entity_poly.entity_id
_entity_poly.type
_entity_poly.pdbx_seq_one_letter_code
_entity_poly.pdbx_strand_id
1 'polypeptide(L)'
;RSRLGQCTRITLQPLGEEDRREVLRQRARRRGWDFDEAALDWLLRRVDRDLAGLTALLDRLDRASLAAKRRITVPFLRELFGA
;
A
#
# COMPACT_ATOMS: atom_id res chain seq x y z
N ARG A 1 -34.90 23.36 2.04
CA ARG A 1 -33.61 22.98 2.68
C ARG A 1 -33.63 21.46 2.94
N SER A 2 -32.75 20.65 2.32
CA SER A 2 -32.78 19.18 2.40
C SER A 2 -32.31 18.65 3.77
N ARG A 3 -32.83 17.49 4.23
CA ARG A 3 -32.41 16.83 5.48
C ARG A 3 -30.90 16.55 5.52
N LEU A 4 -30.30 16.22 4.37
CA LEU A 4 -28.86 15.98 4.24
C LEU A 4 -28.03 17.25 4.52
N GLY A 5 -28.57 18.43 4.21
CA GLY A 5 -27.92 19.71 4.51
C GLY A 5 -28.02 20.14 5.98
N GLN A 6 -28.68 19.36 6.84
CA GLN A 6 -28.79 19.62 8.28
C GLN A 6 -27.79 18.80 9.10
N CYS A 7 -27.08 17.85 8.48
CA CYS A 7 -26.07 17.02 9.13
C CYS A 7 -24.68 17.66 9.09
N THR A 8 -23.82 17.28 10.04
CA THR A 8 -22.38 17.60 10.02
C THR A 8 -21.74 17.00 8.78
N ARG A 9 -21.05 17.84 7.99
CA ARG A 9 -20.29 17.42 6.82
C ARG A 9 -18.82 17.34 7.18
N ILE A 10 -18.21 16.18 6.96
CA ILE A 10 -16.78 15.97 7.11
C ILE A 10 -16.24 15.61 5.73
N THR A 11 -15.28 16.40 5.24
CA THR A 11 -14.60 16.13 3.98
C THR A 11 -13.35 15.32 4.27
N LEU A 12 -13.20 14.17 3.59
CA LEU A 12 -11.99 13.37 3.68
C LEU A 12 -10.87 14.06 2.89
N GLN A 13 -9.76 14.33 3.57
CA GLN A 13 -8.55 14.82 2.92
C GLN A 13 -7.81 13.65 2.26
N PRO A 14 -7.25 13.84 1.05
CA PRO A 14 -6.39 12.84 0.45
C PRO A 14 -5.13 12.67 1.32
N LEU A 15 -4.63 11.44 1.41
CA LEU A 15 -3.40 11.16 2.16
C LEU A 15 -2.21 11.86 1.52
N GLY A 16 -1.33 12.43 2.37
CA GLY A 16 0.00 12.86 1.96
C GLY A 16 0.89 11.68 1.59
N GLU A 17 2.11 11.95 1.10
CA GLU A 17 3.07 10.89 0.77
C GLU A 17 3.49 10.08 2.01
N GLU A 18 3.75 10.75 3.13
CA GLU A 18 4.16 10.10 4.38
C GLU A 18 3.03 9.26 5.00
N ASP A 19 1.80 9.78 4.99
CA ASP A 19 0.65 9.02 5.47
C ASP A 19 0.43 7.74 4.66
N ARG A 20 0.74 7.77 3.36
CA ARG A 20 0.67 6.57 2.50
C ARG A 20 1.74 5.56 2.87
N ARG A 21 2.98 6.00 3.13
CA ARG A 21 4.06 5.12 3.63
C ARG A 21 3.57 4.38 4.87
N GLU A 22 3.00 5.13 5.82
CA GLU A 22 2.51 4.56 7.06
C GLU A 22 1.34 3.59 6.84
N VAL A 23 0.36 3.94 6.00
CA VAL A 23 -0.75 3.04 5.67
C VAL A 23 -0.24 1.72 5.04
N LEU A 24 0.77 1.79 4.16
CA LEU A 24 1.37 0.61 3.56
C LEU A 24 2.10 -0.25 4.60
N ARG A 25 2.90 0.35 5.49
CA ARG A 25 3.57 -0.37 6.59
C ARG A 25 2.55 -1.05 7.51
N GLN A 26 1.52 -0.33 7.93
CA GLN A 26 0.46 -0.90 8.78
C GLN A 26 -0.24 -2.08 8.10
N ARG A 27 -0.49 -1.97 6.79
CA ARG A 27 -1.15 -3.03 6.02
C ARG A 27 -0.26 -4.24 5.79
N ALA A 28 1.04 -4.06 5.59
CA ALA A 28 2.01 -5.17 5.56
C ALA A 28 2.04 -5.88 6.93
N ARG A 29 2.16 -5.12 8.02
CA ARG A 29 2.20 -5.68 9.38
C ARG A 29 0.96 -6.49 9.73
N ARG A 30 -0.22 -6.02 9.32
CA ARG A 30 -1.49 -6.77 9.48
C ARG A 30 -1.50 -8.11 8.73
N ARG A 31 -0.70 -8.25 7.66
CA ARG A 31 -0.51 -9.49 6.90
C ARG A 31 0.64 -10.35 7.43
N GLY A 32 1.34 -9.90 8.48
CA GLY A 32 2.41 -10.67 9.14
C GLY A 32 3.80 -10.46 8.55
N TRP A 33 4.00 -9.42 7.71
CA TRP A 33 5.30 -9.07 7.16
C TRP A 33 5.58 -7.57 7.29
N ASP A 34 6.84 -7.16 7.16
CA ASP A 34 7.23 -5.74 7.21
C ASP A 34 7.94 -5.35 5.91
N PHE A 35 7.89 -4.06 5.58
CA PHE A 35 8.65 -3.48 4.47
C PHE A 35 9.96 -2.89 4.98
N ASP A 36 11.06 -3.23 4.32
CA ASP A 36 12.27 -2.42 4.43
C ASP A 36 12.07 -1.06 3.75
N GLU A 37 12.71 -0.02 4.27
CA GLU A 37 12.59 1.36 3.75
C GLU A 37 12.83 1.41 2.24
N ALA A 38 13.89 0.74 1.77
CA ALA A 38 14.25 0.68 0.36
C ALA A 38 13.17 0.00 -0.51
N ALA A 39 12.48 -1.01 0.03
CA ALA A 39 11.41 -1.71 -0.69
C ALA A 39 10.16 -0.82 -0.82
N LEU A 40 9.82 -0.10 0.25
CA LEU A 40 8.71 0.84 0.28
C LEU A 40 8.95 2.01 -0.71
N ASP A 41 10.15 2.58 -0.68
CA ASP A 41 10.56 3.64 -1.60
C ASP A 41 10.55 3.18 -3.06
N TRP A 42 11.04 1.96 -3.32
CA TRP A 42 11.04 1.38 -4.65
C TRP A 42 9.62 1.19 -5.18
N LEU A 43 8.71 0.73 -4.31
CA LEU A 43 7.29 0.52 -4.62
C LEU A 43 6.62 1.86 -4.96
N LEU A 44 6.72 2.85 -4.06
CA LEU A 44 6.06 4.15 -4.21
C LEU A 44 6.56 4.98 -5.40
N ARG A 45 7.78 4.71 -5.90
CA ARG A 45 8.29 5.31 -7.15
C ARG A 45 7.71 4.71 -8.42
N ARG A 46 7.11 3.51 -8.36
CA ARG A 46 6.70 2.73 -9.55
C ARG A 46 5.20 2.47 -9.66
N VAL A 47 4.46 2.48 -8.56
CA VAL A 47 3.00 2.33 -8.60
C VAL A 47 2.28 3.65 -8.45
N ASP A 48 1.13 3.73 -9.12
CA ASP A 48 0.24 4.87 -9.03
C ASP A 48 -0.22 5.13 -7.59
N ARG A 49 -0.45 6.42 -7.33
CA ARG A 49 -0.71 7.01 -6.01
C ARG A 49 -2.09 6.66 -5.42
N ASP A 50 -2.80 5.70 -6.00
CA ASP A 50 -4.13 5.30 -5.56
C ASP A 50 -4.07 4.22 -4.47
N LEU A 51 -4.72 4.47 -3.34
CA LEU A 51 -4.81 3.53 -2.22
C LEU A 51 -5.56 2.26 -2.57
N ALA A 52 -6.56 2.31 -3.45
CA ALA A 52 -7.29 1.11 -3.85
C ALA A 52 -6.36 0.16 -4.62
N GLY A 53 -5.65 0.69 -5.63
CA GLY A 53 -4.60 -0.03 -6.35
C GLY A 53 -3.49 -0.59 -5.45
N LEU A 54 -3.03 0.20 -4.49
CA LEU A 54 -2.02 -0.23 -3.52
C LEU A 54 -2.50 -1.39 -2.63
N THR A 55 -3.79 -1.45 -2.28
CA THR A 55 -4.34 -2.57 -1.49
C THR A 55 -4.22 -3.89 -2.26
N ALA A 56 -4.70 -3.89 -3.50
CA ALA A 56 -4.66 -5.07 -4.36
C ALA A 56 -3.22 -5.52 -4.65
N LEU A 57 -2.30 -4.56 -4.75
CA LEU A 57 -0.88 -4.82 -4.88
C LEU A 57 -0.32 -5.59 -3.69
N LEU A 58 -0.63 -5.16 -2.47
CA LEU A 58 -0.18 -5.83 -1.26
C LEU A 58 -0.69 -7.28 -1.19
N ASP A 59 -1.93 -7.53 -1.60
CA ASP A 59 -2.49 -8.88 -1.65
C ASP A 59 -1.79 -9.77 -2.68
N ARG A 60 -1.43 -9.19 -3.84
CA ARG A 60 -0.63 -9.91 -4.86
C ARG A 60 0.76 -10.23 -4.35
N LEU A 61 1.42 -9.28 -3.68
CA LEU A 61 2.75 -9.48 -3.11
C LEU A 61 2.75 -10.55 -2.02
N ASP A 62 1.76 -10.53 -1.15
CA ASP A 62 1.58 -11.50 -0.08
C ASP A 62 1.47 -12.94 -0.63
N ARG A 63 0.57 -13.15 -1.60
CA ARG A 63 0.41 -14.46 -2.26
C ARG A 63 1.70 -14.93 -2.94
N ALA A 64 2.40 -14.03 -3.62
CA ALA A 64 3.63 -14.37 -4.31
C ALA A 64 4.78 -14.67 -3.34
N SER A 65 4.87 -13.91 -2.24
CA SER A 65 5.86 -14.13 -1.17
C SER A 65 5.65 -15.47 -0.50
N LEU A 66 4.40 -15.83 -0.21
CA LEU A 66 4.02 -17.13 0.34
C LEU A 66 4.33 -18.27 -0.63
N ALA A 67 3.99 -18.11 -1.92
CA ALA A 67 4.27 -19.10 -2.95
C ALA A 67 5.79 -19.34 -3.14
N ALA A 68 6.58 -18.26 -3.12
CA ALA A 68 8.03 -18.33 -3.23
C ALA A 68 8.74 -18.69 -1.91
N LYS A 69 8.02 -18.69 -0.77
CA LYS A 69 8.57 -18.82 0.58
C LYS A 69 9.73 -17.84 0.86
N ARG A 70 9.61 -16.61 0.37
CA ARG A 70 10.66 -15.58 0.43
C ARG A 70 10.12 -14.26 1.01
N ARG A 71 10.97 -13.53 1.72
CA ARG A 71 10.63 -12.19 2.25
C ARG A 71 10.49 -11.18 1.13
N ILE A 72 9.60 -10.20 1.32
CA ILE A 72 9.38 -9.11 0.37
C ILE A 72 10.50 -8.08 0.54
N THR A 73 11.40 -8.05 -0.44
CA THR A 73 12.59 -7.18 -0.50
C THR A 73 12.69 -6.54 -1.88
N VAL A 74 13.57 -5.55 -2.07
CA VAL A 74 13.76 -4.91 -3.39
C VAL A 74 14.05 -5.93 -4.50
N PRO A 75 14.97 -6.92 -4.34
CA PRO A 75 15.18 -7.95 -5.35
C PRO A 75 13.91 -8.76 -5.68
N PHE A 76 13.13 -9.15 -4.67
CA PHE A 76 11.87 -9.87 -4.88
C PHE A 76 10.85 -9.03 -5.66
N LEU A 77 10.73 -7.73 -5.33
CA LEU A 77 9.87 -6.81 -6.07
C LEU A 77 10.32 -6.70 -7.54
N ARG A 78 11.62 -6.58 -7.80
CA ARG A 78 12.16 -6.51 -9.17
C ARG A 78 11.84 -7.76 -10.00
N GLU A 79 11.98 -8.94 -9.41
CA GLU A 79 11.61 -10.20 -10.06
C GLU A 79 10.11 -10.22 -10.44
N LEU A 80 9.25 -9.71 -9.56
CA LEU A 80 7.79 -9.79 -9.71
C LEU A 80 7.21 -8.77 -10.69
N PHE A 81 7.84 -7.59 -10.79
CA PHE A 81 7.45 -6.52 -11.71
C PHE A 81 8.26 -6.50 -13.01
N GLY A 82 9.22 -7.40 -13.18
CA GLY A 82 10.00 -7.55 -14.42
C GLY A 82 10.93 -6.36 -14.72
N ALA A 83 11.76 -5.96 -13.76
CA ALA A 83 12.67 -4.81 -13.86
C ALA A 83 14.15 -5.11 -13.60
#